data_AF-A0A535WQ19-F1
#
_entry.id   AF-A0A535WQ19-F1
#
_cell.length_a   1.000
_cell.length_b   1.000
_cell.length_c   1.000
_cell.angle_alpha   90.00
_cell.angle_beta   90.00
_cell.angle_gamma   90.00
#
_symmetry.space_group_name_H-M   'P 1'
#
loop_
_entity.id
_entity.type
_entity.pdbx_description
1 polymer ?
#
loop_
_entity_poly.entity_id
_entity_poly.type
_entity_poly.pdbx_seq_one_letter_code
_entity_poly.pdbx_strand_id
1 'polypeptide(L)'
;MSESIGTEAEVPSWTRATRDFIGKRLPLAHFLPDRQPAYVGSWVYVFGVATIASLAWVMLSGVILAFFGPQWWHVTGLGRFVNSVHFWSVQALFIFMVLHLWGQYFMASWRDGRAPTWMVGVVIWLVMIVTAFTGYLSQQNFDSQWIGVNAKDAINSSGGGAFFNVLNFGQMYGIHVMLLPIGITVLVILHIVQVRAKGVVRPIEGKGRGA
;
A
#
# COMPACT_ATOMS: atom_id res chain seq x y z
N MET A 1 -50.05 2.99 38.40
CA MET A 1 -50.17 3.65 37.08
C MET A 1 -48.83 3.49 36.40
N SER A 2 -48.63 2.37 35.69
CA SER A 2 -47.38 2.07 34.98
C SER A 2 -47.47 2.67 33.58
N GLU A 3 -46.69 3.71 33.31
CA GLU A 3 -46.41 4.12 31.94
C GLU A 3 -45.56 3.05 31.28
N SER A 4 -46.17 2.27 30.38
CA SER A 4 -45.43 1.47 29.42
C SER A 4 -44.79 2.44 28.42
N ILE A 5 -43.51 2.75 28.62
CA ILE A 5 -42.70 3.39 27.58
C ILE A 5 -42.64 2.39 26.43
N GLY A 6 -43.45 2.65 25.40
CA GLY A 6 -43.46 1.90 24.17
C GLY A 6 -42.05 1.88 23.59
N THR A 7 -41.58 0.68 23.25
CA THR A 7 -40.44 0.50 22.35
C THR A 7 -40.77 1.20 21.04
N GLU A 8 -40.27 2.42 20.86
CA GLU A 8 -40.21 3.05 19.55
C GLU A 8 -39.50 2.06 18.61
N ALA A 9 -40.20 1.66 17.54
CA ALA A 9 -39.64 0.78 16.53
C ALA A 9 -38.37 1.43 15.97
N GLU A 10 -37.21 0.89 16.36
CA GLU A 10 -35.90 1.45 16.02
C GLU A 10 -35.75 1.53 14.49
N VAL A 11 -35.74 2.76 13.96
CA VAL A 11 -35.64 3.00 12.52
C VAL A 11 -34.31 2.42 12.00
N PRO A 12 -34.34 1.57 10.95
CA PRO A 12 -33.13 1.05 10.34
C PRO A 12 -32.26 2.20 9.84
N SER A 13 -31.11 2.40 10.49
CA SER A 13 -30.16 3.46 10.19
C SER A 13 -28.93 2.84 9.52
N TRP A 14 -28.58 3.34 8.33
CA TRP A 14 -27.34 2.92 7.65
C TRP A 14 -26.12 3.22 8.53
N THR A 15 -26.14 4.33 9.28
CA THR A 15 -25.11 4.68 10.26
C THR A 15 -24.99 3.64 11.38
N ARG A 16 -26.13 3.09 11.86
CA ARG A 16 -26.15 2.02 12.87
C ARG A 16 -25.65 0.70 12.29
N ALA A 17 -26.09 0.34 11.09
CA ALA A 17 -25.60 -0.85 10.40
C ALA A 17 -24.07 -0.77 10.15
N THR A 18 -23.58 0.41 9.75
CA THR A 18 -22.14 0.68 9.62
C THR A 18 -21.43 0.63 10.99
N ARG A 19 -21.99 1.22 12.04
CA ARG A 19 -21.44 1.17 13.41
C ARG A 19 -21.35 -0.27 13.92
N ASP A 20 -22.39 -1.06 13.77
CA ASP A 20 -22.44 -2.45 14.25
C ASP A 20 -21.52 -3.35 13.43
N PHE A 21 -21.42 -3.12 12.12
CA PHE A 21 -20.46 -3.80 11.25
C PHE A 21 -19.01 -3.48 11.62
N ILE A 22 -18.70 -2.20 11.85
CA ILE A 22 -17.38 -1.76 12.31
C ILE A 22 -17.10 -2.31 13.71
N GLY A 23 -18.04 -2.20 14.65
CA GLY A 23 -17.87 -2.66 16.03
C GLY A 23 -17.64 -4.17 16.13
N LYS A 24 -18.31 -4.98 15.30
CA LYS A 24 -18.12 -6.43 15.25
C LYS A 24 -16.78 -6.85 14.62
N ARG A 25 -16.25 -6.07 13.65
CA ARG A 25 -15.01 -6.43 12.92
C ARG A 25 -13.76 -5.70 13.40
N LEU A 26 -13.92 -4.57 14.08
CA LEU A 26 -12.86 -3.65 14.51
C LEU A 26 -13.16 -3.09 15.92
N PRO A 27 -13.21 -3.94 16.98
CA PRO A 27 -13.30 -3.42 18.34
C PRO A 27 -12.09 -2.51 18.64
N LEU A 28 -12.35 -1.30 19.15
CA LEU A 28 -11.35 -0.24 19.39
C LEU A 28 -10.10 -0.72 20.15
N ALA A 29 -10.26 -1.70 21.04
CA ALA A 29 -9.16 -2.34 21.80
C ALA A 29 -8.09 -2.98 20.90
N HIS A 30 -8.43 -3.41 19.67
CA HIS A 30 -7.47 -3.98 18.71
C HIS A 30 -6.71 -2.92 17.90
N PHE A 31 -7.22 -1.69 17.82
CA PHE A 31 -6.58 -0.60 17.09
C PHE A 31 -5.41 0.02 17.86
N LEU A 32 -5.51 0.06 19.20
CA LEU A 32 -4.48 0.56 20.12
C LEU A 32 -4.14 -0.49 21.19
N PRO A 33 -3.48 -1.61 20.84
CA PRO A 33 -3.10 -2.62 21.82
C PRO A 33 -2.04 -2.07 22.77
N ASP A 34 -2.26 -2.23 24.07
CA ASP A 34 -1.34 -1.90 25.16
C ASP A 34 -0.26 -2.98 25.38
N ARG A 35 -0.44 -4.17 24.78
CA ARG A 35 0.52 -5.29 24.83
C ARG A 35 0.78 -5.86 23.44
N GLN A 36 2.06 -6.00 23.08
CA GLN A 36 2.50 -6.75 21.90
C GLN A 36 3.06 -8.11 22.34
N PRO A 37 2.64 -9.24 21.72
CA PRO A 37 3.20 -10.55 22.03
C PRO A 37 4.72 -10.60 21.76
N ALA A 38 5.50 -11.28 22.59
CA ALA A 38 6.96 -11.30 22.50
C ALA A 38 7.52 -11.76 21.13
N TYR A 39 6.78 -12.59 20.38
CA TYR A 39 7.16 -13.01 19.02
C TYR A 39 7.03 -11.93 17.94
N VAL A 40 6.37 -10.79 18.24
CA VAL A 40 6.33 -9.60 17.37
C VAL A 40 7.67 -8.86 17.40
N GLY A 41 8.57 -9.15 18.35
CA GLY A 41 9.95 -8.66 18.39
C GLY A 41 10.90 -9.28 17.35
N SER A 42 10.38 -10.01 16.36
CA SER A 42 11.18 -10.54 15.24
C SER A 42 11.53 -9.43 14.25
N TRP A 43 12.79 -9.38 13.82
CA TRP A 43 13.31 -8.44 12.80
C TRP A 43 12.45 -8.38 11.53
N VAL A 44 11.73 -9.45 11.19
CA VAL A 44 10.89 -9.51 9.99
C VAL A 44 9.70 -8.54 10.04
N TYR A 45 9.23 -8.14 11.22
CA TYR A 45 8.16 -7.15 11.35
C TYR A 45 8.64 -5.72 11.06
N VAL A 46 9.94 -5.45 11.21
CA VAL A 46 10.54 -4.15 10.89
C VAL A 46 10.36 -3.82 9.41
N PHE A 47 10.44 -4.82 8.52
CA PHE A 47 10.29 -4.61 7.08
C PHE A 47 8.92 -4.04 6.69
N GLY A 48 7.84 -4.44 7.38
CA GLY A 48 6.51 -3.88 7.14
C GLY A 48 6.44 -2.39 7.53
N VAL A 49 6.98 -2.04 8.70
CA VAL A 49 7.03 -0.65 9.18
C VAL A 49 7.94 0.20 8.30
N ALA A 50 9.11 -0.31 7.92
CA ALA A 50 10.06 0.37 7.03
C ALA A 50 9.47 0.60 5.64
N THR A 51 8.65 -0.34 5.13
CA THR A 51 7.88 -0.17 3.89
C THR A 51 6.91 1.00 3.99
N ILE A 52 6.13 1.09 5.07
CA ILE A 52 5.17 2.20 5.29
C ILE A 52 5.90 3.53 5.47
N ALA A 53 7.00 3.56 6.23
CA ALA A 53 7.81 4.76 6.42
C ALA A 53 8.41 5.25 5.09
N SER A 54 8.89 4.33 4.26
CA SER A 54 9.39 4.65 2.91
C SER A 54 8.26 5.18 2.02
N LEU A 55 7.08 4.56 2.07
CA LEU A 55 5.90 5.03 1.34
C LEU A 55 5.51 6.45 1.75
N ALA A 56 5.53 6.77 3.05
CA ALA A 56 5.24 8.11 3.54
C ALA A 56 6.22 9.15 2.97
N TRP A 57 7.52 8.82 2.90
CA TRP A 57 8.51 9.69 2.27
C TRP A 57 8.34 9.82 0.76
N VAL A 58 7.99 8.74 0.05
CA VAL A 58 7.64 8.78 -1.38
C VAL A 58 6.45 9.71 -1.61
N MET A 59 5.39 9.60 -0.80
CA MET A 59 4.20 10.45 -0.90
C MET A 59 4.53 11.91 -0.62
N LEU A 60 5.24 12.20 0.47
CA LEU A 60 5.60 13.56 0.86
C LEU A 60 6.46 14.24 -0.21
N SER A 61 7.54 13.58 -0.63
CA SER A 61 8.43 14.12 -1.67
C SER A 61 7.72 14.23 -3.03
N GLY A 62 6.85 13.27 -3.37
CA GLY A 62 6.06 13.29 -4.60
C GLY A 62 5.06 14.45 -4.66
N VAL A 63 4.38 14.72 -3.55
CA VAL A 63 3.47 15.89 -3.43
C VAL A 63 4.25 17.20 -3.59
N ILE A 64 5.44 17.30 -2.99
CA ILE A 64 6.29 18.49 -3.16
C ILE A 64 6.70 18.66 -4.62
N LEU A 65 7.17 17.60 -5.29
CA LEU A 65 7.53 17.65 -6.72
C LEU A 65 6.34 18.03 -7.60
N ALA A 66 5.17 17.43 -7.34
CA ALA A 66 3.95 17.71 -8.09
C ALA A 66 3.50 19.17 -7.92
N PHE A 67 3.64 19.73 -6.72
CA PHE A 67 3.27 21.12 -6.41
C PHE A 67 4.11 22.14 -7.18
N PHE A 68 5.44 21.97 -7.23
CA PHE A 68 6.32 22.87 -7.98
C PHE A 68 6.37 22.56 -9.49
N GLY A 69 5.80 21.43 -9.91
CA GLY A 69 5.67 21.02 -11.29
C GLY A 69 6.89 20.24 -11.84
N PRO A 70 6.69 19.50 -12.95
CA PRO A 70 7.64 18.52 -13.46
C PRO A 70 8.93 19.11 -14.05
N GLN A 71 9.07 20.44 -14.15
CA GLN A 71 10.31 21.08 -14.61
C GLN A 71 11.23 21.50 -13.47
N TRP A 72 10.69 21.69 -12.26
CA TRP A 72 11.39 22.32 -11.14
C TRP A 72 12.67 21.59 -10.71
N TRP A 73 12.65 20.25 -10.75
CA TRP A 73 13.77 19.39 -10.39
C TRP A 73 14.90 19.35 -11.42
N HIS A 74 14.68 19.83 -12.65
CA HIS A 74 15.75 19.97 -13.65
C HIS A 74 16.55 21.26 -13.46
N VAL A 75 15.88 22.32 -13.00
CA VAL A 75 16.41 23.70 -13.06
C VAL A 75 16.90 24.24 -11.71
N THR A 76 16.52 23.64 -10.57
CA THR A 76 16.93 24.13 -9.24
C THR A 76 17.71 23.10 -8.43
N GLY A 77 18.65 23.55 -7.58
CA GLY A 77 19.38 22.68 -6.66
C GLY A 77 18.47 22.01 -5.61
N LEU A 78 17.51 22.76 -5.05
CA LEU A 78 16.53 22.22 -4.11
C LEU A 78 15.62 21.19 -4.77
N GLY A 79 15.15 21.44 -6.00
CA GLY A 79 14.34 20.47 -6.75
C GLY A 79 15.10 19.18 -7.04
N ARG A 80 16.40 19.27 -7.39
CA ARG A 80 17.26 18.08 -7.53
C ARG A 80 17.36 17.29 -6.22
N PHE A 81 17.56 17.97 -5.09
CA PHE A 81 17.59 17.33 -3.78
C PHE A 81 16.28 16.60 -3.46
N VAL A 82 15.12 17.26 -3.62
CA VAL A 82 13.82 16.62 -3.37
C VAL A 82 13.58 15.44 -4.32
N ASN A 83 13.98 15.56 -5.59
CA ASN A 83 13.91 14.45 -6.54
C ASN A 83 14.82 13.28 -6.13
N SER A 84 16.03 13.56 -5.62
CA SER A 84 16.90 12.52 -5.06
C SER A 84 16.27 11.84 -3.84
N VAL A 85 15.66 12.60 -2.94
CA VAL A 85 14.91 12.04 -1.81
C VAL A 85 13.78 11.14 -2.29
N HIS A 86 13.00 11.58 -3.29
CA HIS A 86 11.94 10.78 -3.89
C HIS A 86 12.48 9.47 -4.47
N PHE A 87 13.52 9.55 -5.31
CA PHE A 87 14.16 8.40 -5.92
C PHE A 87 14.67 7.39 -4.88
N TRP A 88 15.44 7.83 -3.89
CA TRP A 88 15.98 6.94 -2.86
C TRP A 88 14.90 6.36 -1.94
N SER A 89 13.83 7.11 -1.69
CA SER A 89 12.66 6.61 -0.94
C SER A 89 11.95 5.50 -1.72
N VAL A 90 11.87 5.60 -3.05
CA VAL A 90 11.34 4.51 -3.89
C VAL A 90 12.25 3.28 -3.82
N GLN A 91 13.58 3.43 -3.85
CA GLN A 91 14.49 2.29 -3.70
C GLN A 91 14.30 1.58 -2.36
N ALA A 92 14.28 2.36 -1.26
CA ALA A 92 14.02 1.83 0.07
C ALA A 92 12.66 1.14 0.15
N LEU A 93 11.61 1.75 -0.43
CA LEU A 93 10.27 1.18 -0.49
C LEU A 93 10.27 -0.21 -1.12
N PHE A 94 10.88 -0.37 -2.30
CA PHE A 94 10.91 -1.66 -2.98
C PHE A 94 11.76 -2.70 -2.26
N ILE A 95 12.92 -2.31 -1.72
CA ILE A 95 13.77 -3.22 -0.94
C ILE A 95 12.99 -3.76 0.26
N PHE A 96 12.44 -2.88 1.10
CA PHE A 96 11.72 -3.31 2.30
C PHE A 96 10.42 -4.04 1.98
N MET A 97 9.73 -3.64 0.92
CA MET A 97 8.51 -4.33 0.51
C MET A 97 8.81 -5.75 0.01
N VAL A 98 9.86 -5.98 -0.78
CA VAL A 98 10.23 -7.34 -1.21
C VAL A 98 10.64 -8.20 -0.01
N LEU A 99 11.44 -7.64 0.90
CA LEU A 99 11.81 -8.32 2.15
C LEU A 99 10.59 -8.64 3.01
N HIS A 100 9.62 -7.73 3.08
CA HIS A 100 8.36 -7.95 3.75
C HIS A 100 7.56 -9.07 3.08
N LEU A 101 7.41 -9.03 1.75
CA LEU A 101 6.69 -10.04 0.98
C LEU A 101 7.31 -11.43 1.18
N TRP A 102 8.61 -11.58 0.94
CA TRP A 102 9.30 -12.86 1.10
C TRP A 102 9.28 -13.35 2.54
N GLY A 103 9.61 -12.47 3.51
CA GLY A 103 9.59 -12.83 4.92
C GLY A 103 8.22 -13.34 5.36
N GLN A 104 7.15 -12.63 4.99
CA GLN A 104 5.79 -13.04 5.36
C GLN A 104 5.33 -14.31 4.61
N TYR A 105 5.77 -14.52 3.37
CA TYR A 105 5.50 -15.74 2.62
C TYR A 105 6.14 -16.96 3.29
N PHE A 106 7.45 -16.92 3.56
CA PHE A 106 8.18 -18.04 4.13
C PHE A 106 7.82 -18.32 5.60
N MET A 107 7.38 -17.30 6.35
CA MET A 107 6.77 -17.51 7.67
C MET A 107 5.32 -18.04 7.61
N ALA A 108 4.81 -18.31 6.41
CA ALA A 108 3.44 -18.77 6.16
C ALA A 108 2.37 -17.86 6.80
N SER A 109 2.59 -16.54 6.76
CA SER A 109 1.74 -15.56 7.46
C SER A 109 0.34 -15.40 6.84
N TRP A 110 0.11 -16.06 5.70
CA TRP A 110 -1.15 -16.18 5.00
C TRP A 110 -2.09 -17.26 5.59
N ARG A 111 -1.62 -18.08 6.53
CA ARG A 111 -2.43 -19.11 7.22
C ARG A 111 -3.44 -18.53 8.21
N ASP A 112 -4.19 -19.39 8.91
CA ASP A 112 -5.13 -19.02 9.98
C ASP A 112 -6.15 -17.93 9.55
N GLY A 113 -6.68 -18.06 8.33
CA GLY A 113 -7.67 -17.14 7.77
C GLY A 113 -7.10 -15.80 7.28
N ARG A 114 -5.78 -15.64 7.14
CA ARG A 114 -5.11 -14.40 6.68
C ARG A 114 -4.82 -14.37 5.19
N ALA A 115 -5.23 -15.39 4.43
CA ALA A 115 -5.07 -15.43 2.98
C ALA A 115 -5.63 -14.19 2.26
N PRO A 116 -6.77 -13.58 2.67
CA PRO A 116 -7.22 -12.32 2.10
C PRO A 116 -6.25 -11.15 2.33
N THR A 117 -5.64 -11.08 3.51
CA THR A 117 -4.64 -10.05 3.86
C THR A 117 -3.39 -10.18 3.02
N TRP A 118 -2.94 -11.42 2.82
CA TRP A 118 -1.85 -11.73 1.90
C TRP A 118 -2.18 -11.31 0.47
N MET A 119 -3.37 -11.65 -0.03
CA MET A 119 -3.78 -11.32 -1.40
C MET A 119 -3.87 -9.81 -1.63
N VAL A 120 -4.40 -9.04 -0.67
CA VAL A 120 -4.37 -7.57 -0.72
C VAL A 120 -2.92 -7.07 -0.78
N GLY A 121 -2.00 -7.66 -0.01
CA GLY A 121 -0.57 -7.34 -0.07
C GLY A 121 0.04 -7.58 -1.46
N VAL A 122 -0.29 -8.70 -2.10
CA VAL A 122 0.14 -9.01 -3.48
C VAL A 122 -0.42 -7.99 -4.48
N VAL A 123 -1.69 -7.60 -4.35
CA VAL A 123 -2.29 -6.57 -5.21
C VAL A 123 -1.60 -5.22 -5.01
N ILE A 124 -1.31 -4.81 -3.78
CA ILE A 124 -0.54 -3.59 -3.50
C ILE A 124 0.81 -3.64 -4.20
N TRP A 125 1.53 -4.75 -4.07
CA TRP A 125 2.83 -4.93 -4.71
C TRP A 125 2.78 -4.77 -6.23
N LEU A 126 1.80 -5.40 -6.90
CA LEU A 126 1.63 -5.29 -8.34
C LEU A 126 1.29 -3.85 -8.76
N VAL A 127 0.40 -3.18 -8.03
CA VAL A 127 0.07 -1.77 -8.29
C VAL A 127 1.27 -0.86 -8.06
N MET A 128 2.11 -1.14 -7.06
CA MET A 128 3.37 -0.43 -6.83
C MET A 128 4.34 -0.57 -8.01
N ILE A 129 4.47 -1.76 -8.61
CA ILE A 129 5.30 -1.94 -9.82
C ILE A 129 4.81 -1.03 -10.96
N VAL A 130 3.51 -1.00 -11.23
CA VAL A 130 2.93 -0.13 -12.26
C VAL A 130 3.14 1.36 -11.92
N THR A 131 3.05 1.71 -10.64
CA THR A 131 3.29 3.09 -10.17
C THR A 131 4.74 3.50 -10.36
N ALA A 132 5.70 2.63 -10.02
CA ALA A 132 7.11 2.89 -10.27
C ALA A 132 7.42 3.01 -11.76
N PHE A 133 6.84 2.14 -12.58
CA PHE A 133 6.99 2.18 -14.03
C PHE A 133 6.52 3.51 -14.63
N THR A 134 5.30 3.96 -14.28
CA THR A 134 4.76 5.25 -14.75
C THR A 134 5.57 6.46 -14.27
N GLY A 135 6.16 6.40 -13.08
CA GLY A 135 7.10 7.41 -12.58
C GLY A 135 8.40 7.42 -13.37
N TYR A 136 8.91 6.24 -13.73
CA TYR A 136 10.11 6.10 -14.56
C TYR A 136 9.92 6.70 -15.95
N LEU A 137 8.76 6.44 -16.57
CA LEU A 137 8.38 7.05 -17.86
C LEU A 137 8.26 8.58 -17.80
N SER A 138 8.00 9.13 -16.60
CA SER A 138 7.87 10.57 -16.39
C SER A 138 9.22 11.30 -16.29
N GLN A 139 10.36 10.59 -16.29
CA GLN A 139 11.68 11.22 -16.19
C GLN A 139 12.15 11.89 -17.49
N GLN A 140 11.56 11.54 -18.64
CA GLN A 140 11.84 12.08 -19.98
C GLN A 140 13.31 12.02 -20.44
N ASN A 141 14.19 11.31 -19.73
CA ASN A 141 15.56 11.06 -20.11
C ASN A 141 15.67 9.91 -21.12
N PHE A 142 16.86 9.68 -21.67
CA PHE A 142 17.09 8.64 -22.69
C PHE A 142 16.68 7.24 -22.22
N ASP A 143 16.94 6.89 -20.96
CA ASP A 143 16.58 5.59 -20.38
C ASP A 143 15.05 5.40 -20.32
N SER A 144 14.32 6.43 -19.87
CA SER A 144 12.86 6.39 -19.85
C SER A 144 12.24 6.23 -21.25
N GLN A 145 12.84 6.85 -22.27
CA GLN A 145 12.39 6.72 -23.66
C GLN A 145 12.68 5.32 -24.20
N TRP A 146 13.86 4.77 -23.92
CA TRP A 146 14.21 3.40 -24.28
C TRP A 146 13.23 2.39 -23.67
N ILE A 147 12.99 2.49 -22.36
CA ILE A 147 12.05 1.63 -21.65
C ILE A 147 10.62 1.79 -22.18
N GLY A 148 10.18 3.04 -22.41
CA GLY A 148 8.85 3.33 -22.94
C GLY A 148 8.59 2.71 -24.31
N VAL A 149 9.57 2.77 -25.23
CA VAL A 149 9.45 2.16 -26.55
C VAL A 149 9.41 0.64 -26.47
N ASN A 150 10.24 0.02 -25.63
CA ASN A 150 10.21 -1.43 -25.42
C ASN A 150 8.88 -1.90 -24.81
N ALA A 151 8.32 -1.14 -23.86
CA ALA A 151 7.05 -1.48 -23.22
C ALA A 151 5.84 -1.29 -24.15
N LYS A 152 5.91 -0.34 -25.10
CA LYS A 152 4.81 -0.02 -26.03
C LYS A 152 4.31 -1.25 -26.77
N ASP A 153 5.20 -2.05 -27.33
CA ASP A 153 4.80 -3.19 -28.17
C ASP A 153 4.14 -4.30 -27.33
N ALA A 154 4.63 -4.54 -26.12
CA ALA A 154 4.00 -5.46 -25.18
C ALA A 154 2.57 -5.00 -24.82
N ILE A 155 2.38 -3.71 -24.53
CA ILE A 155 1.07 -3.17 -24.14
C ILE A 155 0.11 -3.14 -25.34
N ASN A 156 0.59 -2.76 -26.53
CA ASN A 156 -0.21 -2.74 -27.74
C ASN A 156 -0.66 -4.14 -28.16
N SER A 157 0.20 -5.17 -28.02
CA SER A 157 -0.16 -6.54 -28.39
C SER A 157 -1.28 -7.13 -27.53
N SER A 158 -1.41 -6.69 -26.27
CA SER A 158 -2.53 -7.06 -25.39
C SER A 158 -3.85 -6.33 -25.71
N GLY A 159 -3.83 -5.35 -26.62
CA GLY A 159 -4.95 -4.42 -26.86
C GLY A 159 -5.05 -3.28 -25.84
N GLY A 160 -4.26 -3.30 -24.75
CA GLY A 160 -4.24 -2.27 -23.71
C GLY A 160 -3.77 -0.89 -24.20
N GLY A 161 -2.99 -0.86 -25.29
CA GLY A 161 -2.45 0.37 -25.90
C GLY A 161 -3.51 1.38 -26.36
N ALA A 162 -4.75 0.93 -26.60
CA ALA A 162 -5.87 1.81 -26.93
C ALA A 162 -6.23 2.77 -25.79
N PHE A 163 -5.95 2.38 -24.54
CA PHE A 163 -6.28 3.16 -23.34
C PHE A 163 -5.04 3.58 -22.56
N PHE A 164 -3.91 2.88 -22.71
CA PHE A 164 -2.70 3.09 -21.93
C PHE A 164 -1.50 3.33 -22.86
N ASN A 165 -1.27 4.58 -23.21
CA ASN A 165 -0.17 4.97 -24.09
C ASN A 165 1.05 5.35 -23.26
N VAL A 166 2.00 4.41 -23.13
CA VAL A 166 3.25 4.61 -22.38
C VAL A 166 4.16 5.71 -22.93
N LEU A 167 3.97 6.13 -24.19
CA LEU A 167 4.71 7.25 -24.76
C LEU A 167 4.03 8.60 -24.50
N ASN A 168 2.81 8.61 -23.96
CA ASN A 168 2.11 9.84 -23.61
C ASN A 168 2.53 10.30 -22.21
N PHE A 169 3.41 11.32 -22.17
CA PHE A 169 3.86 11.91 -20.91
C PHE A 169 2.71 12.41 -20.03
N GLY A 170 1.75 13.15 -20.60
CA GLY A 170 0.64 13.71 -19.81
C GLY A 170 -0.20 12.61 -19.15
N GLN A 171 -0.41 11.49 -19.86
CA GLN A 171 -1.09 10.33 -19.32
C GLN A 171 -0.27 9.66 -18.21
N MET A 172 1.00 9.30 -18.48
CA MET A 172 1.86 8.61 -17.52
C MET A 172 2.10 9.43 -16.26
N TYR A 173 2.35 10.74 -16.42
CA TYR A 173 2.52 11.66 -15.31
C TYR A 173 1.23 11.81 -14.50
N GLY A 174 0.09 12.05 -15.17
CA GLY A 174 -1.20 12.25 -14.51
C GLY A 174 -1.67 11.05 -13.68
N ILE A 175 -1.51 9.83 -14.22
CA ILE A 175 -1.85 8.61 -13.46
C ILE A 175 -0.85 8.33 -12.32
N HIS A 176 0.43 8.68 -12.51
CA HIS A 176 1.49 8.45 -11.53
C HIS A 176 1.36 9.35 -10.30
N VAL A 177 1.01 10.63 -10.47
CA VAL A 177 0.96 11.59 -9.35
C VAL A 177 -0.38 11.59 -8.62
N MET A 178 -1.44 11.03 -9.21
CA MET A 178 -2.80 11.13 -8.66
C MET A 178 -3.49 9.76 -8.50
N LEU A 179 -3.89 9.12 -9.61
CA LEU A 179 -4.76 7.94 -9.55
C LEU A 179 -4.10 6.74 -8.84
N LEU A 180 -2.85 6.43 -9.20
CA LEU A 180 -2.13 5.30 -8.64
C LEU A 180 -1.77 5.51 -7.15
N PRO A 181 -1.24 6.67 -6.72
CA PRO A 181 -1.00 6.96 -5.30
C PRO A 181 -2.25 6.88 -4.42
N ILE A 182 -3.39 7.37 -4.90
CA ILE A 182 -4.67 7.28 -4.18
C ILE A 182 -5.06 5.80 -4.04
N GLY A 183 -5.01 5.03 -5.12
CA GLY A 183 -5.30 3.59 -5.11
C GLY A 183 -4.41 2.82 -4.13
N ILE A 184 -3.09 3.06 -4.16
CA ILE A 184 -2.14 2.46 -3.22
C ILE A 184 -2.50 2.84 -1.78
N THR A 185 -2.78 4.12 -1.50
CA THR A 185 -3.12 4.58 -0.16
C THR A 185 -4.35 3.86 0.39
N VAL A 186 -5.42 3.75 -0.41
CA VAL A 186 -6.64 3.02 -0.03
C VAL A 186 -6.36 1.55 0.24
N LEU A 187 -5.60 0.88 -0.65
CA LEU A 187 -5.26 -0.53 -0.48
C LEU A 187 -4.38 -0.76 0.76
N VAL A 188 -3.41 0.12 1.02
CA VAL A 188 -2.54 0.04 2.21
C VAL A 188 -3.36 0.24 3.49
N ILE A 189 -4.29 1.18 3.52
CA ILE A 189 -5.22 1.35 4.65
C ILE A 189 -6.01 0.06 4.86
N LEU A 190 -6.60 -0.50 3.81
CA LEU A 190 -7.34 -1.77 3.88
C LEU A 190 -6.46 -2.90 4.42
N HIS A 191 -5.21 -3.01 3.94
CA HIS A 191 -4.26 -4.02 4.39
C HIS A 191 -3.95 -3.89 5.88
N ILE A 192 -3.65 -2.67 6.36
CA ILE A 192 -3.38 -2.39 7.77
C ILE A 192 -4.59 -2.72 8.63
N VAL A 193 -5.80 -2.33 8.20
CA VAL A 193 -7.05 -2.65 8.90
C VAL A 193 -7.23 -4.16 9.05
N GLN A 194 -6.96 -4.93 7.99
CA GLN A 194 -7.04 -6.39 8.04
C GLN A 194 -6.00 -7.02 8.97
N VAL A 195 -4.77 -6.50 8.99
CA VAL A 195 -3.71 -6.92 9.92
C VAL A 195 -4.14 -6.64 11.36
N ARG A 196 -4.66 -5.44 11.64
CA ARG A 196 -5.12 -5.05 12.99
C ARG A 196 -6.33 -5.86 13.46
N ALA A 197 -7.28 -6.14 12.57
CA ALA A 197 -8.46 -6.94 12.89
C ALA A 197 -8.11 -8.38 13.33
N LYS A 198 -7.14 -9.01 12.66
CA LYS A 198 -6.78 -10.42 12.91
C LYS A 198 -5.59 -10.59 13.85
N GLY A 199 -4.84 -9.53 14.16
CA GLY A 199 -3.59 -9.60 14.94
C GLY A 199 -2.43 -10.12 14.10
N VAL A 200 -1.41 -10.73 14.70
CA VAL A 200 -0.25 -11.33 13.99
C VAL A 200 -0.35 -12.87 14.00
N VAL A 201 0.16 -13.55 12.96
CA VAL A 201 0.14 -15.01 12.88
C VAL A 201 0.94 -15.61 14.03
N ARG A 202 0.51 -16.75 14.56
CA ARG A 202 1.30 -17.47 15.57
C ARG A 202 2.56 -18.05 14.92
N PRO A 203 3.64 -18.30 15.66
CA PRO A 203 4.76 -19.09 15.15
C PRO A 203 4.32 -20.50 14.74
N ILE A 204 5.01 -21.13 13.79
CA ILE A 204 4.78 -22.54 13.47
C ILE A 204 5.34 -23.36 14.63
N GLU A 205 4.48 -24.10 15.32
CA GLU A 205 4.94 -25.01 16.37
C GLU A 205 5.75 -26.13 15.72
N GLY A 206 7.04 -26.21 16.07
CA GLY A 206 7.88 -27.33 15.68
C GLY A 206 7.34 -28.59 16.35
N LYS A 207 7.18 -29.68 15.60
CA LYS A 207 6.83 -30.98 16.18
C LYS A 207 8.00 -31.45 17.05
N GLY A 208 7.94 -31.22 18.35
CA GLY A 208 8.86 -31.75 19.37
C GLY A 208 8.70 -31.04 20.71
N ARG A 209 8.44 -31.68 21.85
CA ARG A 209 8.55 -33.10 22.22
C ARG A 209 7.38 -33.47 23.12
N GLY A 210 6.80 -34.64 22.89
CA GLY A 210 6.31 -35.42 24.03
C GLY A 210 7.54 -35.79 24.86
N ALA A 211 7.59 -35.23 26.07
CA ALA A 211 8.38 -35.69 27.20
C ALA A 211 7.68 -35.15 28.45
#